data_AF-A0A932XJ31-F1
#
_entry.id   AF-A0A932XJ31-F1
#
_cell.length_a   1.000
_cell.length_b   1.000
_cell.length_c   1.000
_cell.angle_alpha   90.00
_cell.angle_beta   90.00
_cell.angle_gamma   90.00
#
_symmetry.space_group_name_H-M   'P 1'
#
loop_
_entity.id
_entity.type
_entity.pdbx_description
1 polymer ?
#
loop_
_entity_poly.entity_id
_entity_poly.type
_entity_poly.pdbx_seq_one_letter_code
_entity_poly.pdbx_strand_id
1 'polypeptide(L)' 'MAGKEVIRRCERCGRSIRPKETYTQQGYPDFSRISMLCRSCYIEMSREIRRKVAEERKESA' A
#
# COMPACT_ATOMS: atom_id res chain seq x y z
N MET A 1 10.88 -2.69 31.06
CA MET A 1 9.70 -2.01 30.47
C MET A 1 9.34 -2.72 29.19
N ALA A 2 8.24 -3.48 29.15
CA ALA A 2 7.76 -4.10 27.91
C ALA A 2 7.26 -2.99 27.00
N GLY A 3 8.03 -2.64 25.96
CA GLY A 3 7.61 -1.68 24.95
C GLY A 3 6.30 -2.17 24.34
N LYS A 4 5.21 -1.42 24.54
CA LYS A 4 3.91 -1.72 23.95
C LYS A 4 4.13 -1.85 22.45
N GLU A 5 4.04 -3.06 21.89
CA GLU A 5 4.15 -3.28 20.45
C GLU A 5 3.12 -2.39 19.77
N VAL A 6 3.59 -1.39 19.02
CA VAL A 6 2.71 -0.47 18.30
C VAL A 6 2.06 -1.26 17.16
N ILE A 7 0.87 -1.79 17.42
CA ILE A 7 0.05 -2.41 16.38
C ILE A 7 -0.42 -1.29 15.45
N ARG A 8 0.02 -1.33 14.20
CA ARG A 8 -0.45 -0.42 13.14
C ARG A 8 -1.74 -0.97 12.55
N ARG A 9 -2.52 -0.14 11.87
CA ARG A 9 -3.68 -0.58 11.10
C ARG A 9 -3.41 -0.36 9.61
N CYS A 10 -3.80 -1.33 8.79
CA CYS A 10 -3.81 -1.18 7.34
C CYS A 10 -4.78 -0.07 6.96
N GLU A 11 -4.32 0.93 6.22
CA GLU A 11 -5.16 2.06 5.78
C GLU A 11 -6.24 1.65 4.78
N ARG A 12 -6.08 0.50 4.09
CA ARG A 12 -7.07 0.00 3.12
C ARG A 12 -8.16 -0.86 3.74
N CYS A 13 -7.80 -1.83 4.58
CA CYS A 13 -8.76 -2.81 5.12
C CYS A 13 -8.95 -2.74 6.65
N GLY A 14 -8.25 -1.84 7.34
CA GLY A 14 -8.36 -1.66 8.79
C GLY A 14 -7.72 -2.76 9.65
N ARG A 15 -7.21 -3.84 9.03
CA ARG A 15 -6.58 -4.97 9.75
C ARG A 15 -5.38 -4.49 10.56
N SER A 16 -5.29 -4.98 11.80
CA SER A 16 -4.11 -4.84 12.65
C SER A 16 -2.89 -5.54 12.04
N ILE A 17 -1.79 -4.81 11.91
CA ILE A 17 -0.52 -5.24 11.33
C ILE A 17 0.59 -4.94 12.32
N ARG A 18 1.47 -5.92 12.51
CA ARG A 18 2.69 -5.72 13.27
C ARG A 18 3.62 -4.80 12.48
N PRO A 19 4.49 -4.02 13.13
CA PRO A 19 5.45 -3.16 12.43
C PRO A 19 6.31 -3.92 11.41
N LYS A 20 6.71 -5.16 11.74
CA LYS A 20 7.50 -6.03 10.85
C LYS A 20 6.73 -6.53 9.62
N GLU A 21 5.41 -6.45 9.63
CA GLU A 21 4.51 -6.90 8.56
C GLU A 21 3.83 -5.72 7.85
N THR A 22 4.26 -4.49 8.15
CA THR A 22 3.74 -3.27 7.54
C THR A 22 4.46 -3.00 6.22
N TYR A 23 3.70 -2.90 5.13
CA TYR A 23 4.19 -2.54 3.81
C TYR A 23 3.82 -1.08 3.51
N THR A 24 4.72 -0.33 2.91
CA THR A 24 4.46 1.03 2.46
C THR A 24 4.31 1.07 0.95
N GLN A 25 3.33 1.82 0.47
CA GLN A 25 3.11 2.04 -0.96
C GLN A 25 2.84 3.53 -1.17
N GLN A 26 3.59 4.16 -2.08
CA GLN A 26 3.24 5.49 -2.55
C GLN A 26 1.94 5.43 -3.36
N GLY A 27 1.11 6.44 -3.18
CA GLY A 27 -0.09 6.65 -3.98
C GLY A 27 0.26 6.81 -5.46
N TYR A 28 -0.72 6.47 -6.31
CA TYR A 28 -0.69 6.74 -7.74
C TYR A 28 -2.05 7.30 -8.16
N PRO A 29 -2.11 8.34 -9.02
CA PRO A 29 -0.97 9.07 -9.61
C PRO A 29 -0.31 10.08 -8.66
N ASP A 30 -0.92 10.35 -7.51
CA ASP A 30 -0.39 11.27 -6.51
C ASP A 30 0.60 10.56 -5.57
N PHE A 31 1.89 10.75 -5.85
CA PHE A 31 3.01 10.18 -5.09
C PHE A 31 3.30 10.91 -3.77
N SER A 32 2.57 11.98 -3.44
CA SER A 32 2.77 12.75 -2.21
C SER A 32 2.34 11.97 -0.95
N ARG A 33 1.44 11.01 -1.11
CA ARG A 33 0.90 10.20 0.00
C ARG A 33 1.55 8.82 0.07
N ILE A 34 2.05 8.45 1.24
CA ILE A 34 2.52 7.09 1.55
C ILE A 34 1.44 6.38 2.38
N SER A 35 0.96 5.24 1.89
CA SER A 35 -0.02 4.41 2.60
C SER A 35 0.65 3.22 3.29
N MET A 36 0.27 2.94 4.53
CA MET A 36 0.64 1.76 5.31
C MET A 36 -0.39 0.66 5.11
N LEU A 37 0.04 -0.47 4.55
CA LEU A 37 -0.82 -1.56 4.14
C LEU A 37 -0.36 -2.89 4.71
N CYS A 38 -1.30 -3.83 4.83
CA CYS A 38 -0.95 -5.23 5.00
C CYS A 38 -0.48 -5.83 3.66
N ARG A 39 0.24 -6.96 3.73
CA ARG A 39 0.79 -7.65 2.54
C ARG A 39 -0.23 -7.84 1.42
N SER A 40 -1.44 -8.31 1.75
CA SER A 40 -2.49 -8.57 0.75
C SER A 40 -2.91 -7.29 0.04
N CYS A 41 -3.25 -6.24 0.80
CA CYS A 41 -3.67 -4.95 0.25
C CYS A 41 -2.56 -4.27 -0.56
N TYR A 42 -1.29 -4.43 -0.15
CA TYR A 42 -0.13 -3.97 -0.90
C TYR A 42 -0.04 -4.65 -2.28
N ILE A 43 -0.15 -5.99 -2.33
CA ILE A 43 -0.09 -6.76 -3.58
C ILE A 43 -1.23 -6.37 -4.51
N GLU A 44 -2.45 -6.23 -4.00
CA GLU A 44 -3.61 -5.81 -4.78
C GLU A 44 -3.41 -4.42 -5.37
N MET A 45 -2.99 -3.45 -4.54
CA MET A 45 -2.77 -2.07 -4.99
C MET A 45 -1.64 -1.98 -6.02
N SER A 46 -0.54 -2.71 -5.80
CA SER A 46 0.55 -2.82 -6.78
C SER A 46 0.07 -3.37 -8.14
N ARG A 47 -0.85 -4.34 -8.15
CA ARG A 47 -1.42 -4.87 -9.40
C ARG A 47 -2.34 -3.86 -10.09
N GLU A 48 -3.12 -3.10 -9.33
CA GLU A 48 -3.96 -2.02 -9.85
C GLU A 48 -3.11 -0.91 -10.48
N ILE A 49 -2.04 -0.47 -9.82
CA ILE A 49 -1.12 0.54 -10.34
C ILE A 49 -0.48 0.07 -11.65
N ARG A 50 0.05 -1.17 -11.69
CA ARG A 50 0.65 -1.71 -12.92
C ARG A 50 -0.34 -1.80 -14.08
N ARG A 51 -1.61 -2.10 -13.80
CA ARG A 51 -2.68 -2.11 -14.81
C ARG A 51 -2.94 -0.71 -15.35
N LYS A 52 -3.14 0.28 -14.47
CA LYS A 52 -3.34 1.68 -14.87
C LYS A 52 -2.18 2.22 -15.69
N VAL A 53 -0.95 2.03 -15.22
CA VAL A 53 0.26 2.46 -15.95
C VAL A 53 0.36 1.78 -17.33
N ALA A 54 -0.07 0.51 -17.45
CA ALA A 54 -0.08 -0.18 -18.73
C ALA A 54 -1.17 0.32 -19.67
N GLU A 55 -2.34 0.74 -19.15
CA GLU A 55 -3.41 1.36 -19.92
C GLU A 55 -3.00 2.76 -20.42
N GLU A 56 -2.45 3.60 -19.55
CA GLU A 56 -1.95 4.94 -19.92
C GLU A 56 -0.88 4.87 -21.02
N ARG A 57 -0.01 3.84 -20.97
CA ARG A 57 0.99 3.59 -22.01
C ARG A 57 0.38 3.18 -23.36
N LYS A 58 -0.77 2.51 -23.36
CA LYS A 58 -1.49 2.13 -24.59
C LYS A 58 -2.27 3.30 -25.16
N GLU A 59 -2.84 4.15 -24.32
CA GLU A 59 -3.56 5.35 -24.76
C GLU A 59 -2.63 6.46 -25.30
N SER A 60 -1.35 6.43 -24.90
CA SER A 60 -0.32 7.37 -25.39
C SER A 60 0.42 6.91 -26.66
N ALA A 61 0.06 5.75 -27.23
CA ALA A 61 0.67 5.16 -28.43
C ALA A 61 -0.28 5.29 -29.63
#